data_AF-A0A7L4TRS1-F1
#
_entry.id   AF-A0A7L4TRS1-F1
#
_cell.length_a   1.000
_cell.length_b   1.000
_cell.length_c   1.000
_cell.angle_alpha   90.00
_cell.angle_beta   90.00
_cell.angle_gamma   90.00
#
_symmetry.space_group_name_H-M   'P 1'
#
loop_
_entity.id
_entity.type
_entity.pdbx_description
1 polymer ?
#
loop_
_entity_poly.entity_id
_entity_poly.type
_entity_poly.pdbx_seq_one_letter_code
_entity_poly.pdbx_strand_id
1 'polypeptide(L)' 'MKRQLILEDGTYFVGRGFGADTELKGEVVFNTGMTGYQEILSDPSYCGQ' A
#
# COMPACT_ATOMS: atom_id res chain seq x y z
N MET A 1 1.15 -5.44 -15.15
CA MET A 1 2.53 -4.92 -15.21
C MET A 1 3.27 -5.27 -13.92
N LYS A 2 4.58 -5.50 -14.01
CA LYS A 2 5.46 -5.68 -12.84
C LYS A 2 5.57 -4.34 -12.09
N ARG A 3 5.47 -4.35 -10.76
CA ARG A 3 5.63 -3.17 -9.88
C ARG A 3 6.50 -3.51 -8.68
N GLN A 4 7.00 -2.49 -8.00
CA GLN A 4 7.88 -2.63 -6.84
C GLN A 4 7.36 -1.79 -5.66
N LEU A 5 7.42 -2.36 -4.46
CA LEU A 5 7.34 -1.65 -3.18
C LEU A 5 8.76 -1.53 -2.63
N ILE A 6 9.21 -0.31 -2.31
CA ILE A 6 10.58 -0.03 -1.85
C ILE A 6 10.47 0.63 -0.49
N LEU A 7 11.19 0.10 0.50
CA LEU A 7 11.25 0.64 1.86
C LEU A 7 12.50 1.51 2.03
N GLU A 8 12.47 2.40 3.02
CA GLU A 8 13.59 3.33 3.30
C GLU A 8 14.91 2.61 3.63
N ASP A 9 14.82 1.42 4.24
CA ASP A 9 15.98 0.59 4.59
C ASP A 9 16.63 -0.12 3.38
N GLY A 10 16.09 0.07 2.18
CA GLY A 10 16.57 -0.56 0.95
C GLY A 10 15.93 -1.91 0.63
N THR A 11 15.05 -2.42 1.51
CA THR A 11 14.25 -3.61 1.22
C THR A 11 13.28 -3.32 0.08
N TYR A 12 13.14 -4.26 -0.87
CA TYR A 12 12.17 -4.11 -1.94
C TYR A 12 11.43 -5.42 -2.23
N PHE A 13 10.17 -5.29 -2.62
CA PHE A 13 9.28 -6.38 -2.96
C PHE A 13 8.76 -6.19 -4.39
N VAL A 14 8.85 -7.24 -5.20
CA VAL A 14 8.35 -7.25 -6.58
C VAL A 14 6.96 -7.87 -6.61
N GLY A 15 6.01 -7.19 -7.24
CA GLY A 15 4.62 -7.65 -7.36
C GLY A 15 4.00 -7.38 -8.73
N ARG A 16 2.72 -7.75 -8.85
CA ARG A 16 1.87 -7.45 -10.00
C ARG A 16 0.93 -6.30 -9.64
N GLY A 17 0.98 -5.21 -10.42
CA GLY A 17 0.04 -4.10 -10.26
C GLY A 17 -1.38 -4.49 -10.69
N PHE A 18 -2.39 -4.05 -9.92
CA PHE A 18 -3.82 -4.23 -10.19
C PHE A 18 -4.67 -2.96 -10.00
N GLY A 19 -4.10 -1.88 -9.45
CA GLY A 19 -4.75 -0.57 -9.28
C GLY A 19 -4.23 0.49 -10.25
N ALA A 20 -4.40 1.77 -9.91
CA ALA A 20 -3.99 2.92 -10.74
C ALA A 20 -2.51 2.87 -11.15
N ASP A 21 -2.17 3.36 -12.34
CA ASP A 21 -0.80 3.37 -12.91
C ASP A 21 0.09 4.52 -12.40
N THR A 22 -0.17 4.99 -11.19
CA THR A 22 0.56 6.11 -10.57
C THR A 22 1.56 5.60 -9.53
N GLU A 23 2.71 6.26 -9.45
CA GLU A 23 3.67 6.07 -8.36
C GLU A 23 3.27 6.95 -7.16
N LEU A 24 3.34 6.38 -5.96
CA LEU A 24 3.02 7.05 -4.70
C LEU A 24 4.07 6.71 -3.64
N LYS A 25 4.17 7.59 -2.64
CA LYS A 25 5.05 7.45 -1.47
C LYS A 25 4.23 7.72 -0.23
N GLY A 26 4.45 6.96 0.83
CA GLY A 26 3.69 7.01 2.08
C GLY A 26 4.33 6.14 3.16
N GLU A 27 3.74 6.18 4.36
CA GLU A 27 4.13 5.32 5.47
C GLU A 27 3.56 3.91 5.33
N VAL A 28 4.43 2.91 5.25
CA VAL A 28 4.00 1.51 5.17
C VAL A 28 3.55 1.01 6.55
N VAL A 29 2.26 0.70 6.68
CA VAL A 29 1.64 0.12 7.89
C VAL A 29 1.02 -1.26 7.60
N PHE A 30 0.70 -2.03 8.64
CA PHE A 30 -0.05 -3.28 8.53
C PHE A 30 -1.28 -3.29 9.46
N ASN A 31 -2.35 -3.94 9.02
CA ASN A 31 -3.58 -4.12 9.81
C ASN A 31 -3.90 -5.63 9.89
N THR A 32 -4.25 -6.12 11.07
CA THR A 32 -4.58 -7.54 11.34
C THR A 32 -6.06 -7.89 11.13
N GLY A 33 -6.88 -6.90 10.75
CA GLY A 33 -8.27 -7.09 10.37
C GLY A 33 -8.40 -8.03 9.17
N MET A 34 -9.20 -9.08 9.32
CA MET A 34 -9.40 -10.09 8.27
C MET A 34 -10.54 -9.74 7.30
N THR A 35 -11.36 -8.72 7.61
CA THR A 35 -12.54 -8.30 6.85
C THR A 35 -12.70 -6.78 6.90
N GLY A 36 -13.57 -6.21 6.05
CA GLY A 36 -13.86 -4.77 6.06
C GLY A 36 -12.83 -3.92 5.29
N TYR A 37 -12.26 -4.47 4.22
CA TYR A 37 -11.23 -3.80 3.44
C TYR A 37 -11.72 -2.51 2.79
N GLN A 38 -12.99 -2.44 2.39
CA GLN A 38 -13.54 -1.26 1.72
C GLN A 38 -13.62 -0.07 2.68
N GLU A 39 -14.07 -0.32 3.91
CA GLU A 39 -14.20 0.67 4.97
C GLU A 39 -12.83 1.19 5.38
N ILE A 40 -11.86 0.29 5.58
CA ILE A 40 -10.47 0.64 5.93
C ILE A 40 -9.83 1.50 4.84
N LEU A 41 -10.00 1.17 3.56
CA LEU A 41 -9.45 1.95 2.44
C LEU A 41 -10.03 3.38 2.37
N SER A 42 -11.18 3.63 2.99
CA SER A 42 -11.86 4.93 3.00
C SER A 42 -11.71 5.71 4.31
N ASP A 43 -11.03 5.12 5.31
CA ASP A 43 -10.85 5.75 6.61
C ASP A 43 -9.84 6.91 6.51
N PRO A 44 -10.21 8.14 6.90
CA PRO A 44 -9.32 9.30 6.87
C PRO A 44 -8.01 9.13 7.64
N SER A 45 -7.96 8.21 8.61
CA SER A 45 -6.76 7.92 9.40
C SER A 45 -5.61 7.34 8.57
N TYR A 46 -5.89 6.79 7.38
CA TYR A 46 -4.90 6.26 6.44
C TYR A 46 -4.39 7.31 5.43
N CYS A 47 -4.76 8.58 5.57
CA CYS A 47 -4.29 9.62 4.66
C CYS A 47 -2.76 9.77 4.71
N GLY A 48 -2.10 9.54 3.56
CA GLY A 48 -0.64 9.66 3.45
C GLY A 48 0.14 8.43 3.90
N GLN A 49 -0.56 7.35 4.24
CA GLN A 49 0.00 6.01 4.41
C GLN A 49 0.12 5.32 3.04
#